data_AF-A0A531MTF3-F1
#
_entry.id   AF-A0A531MTF3-F1
#
_cell.length_a   1.000
_cell.length_b   1.000
_cell.length_c   1.000
_cell.angle_alpha   90.00
_cell.angle_beta   90.00
_cell.angle_gamma   90.00
#
_symmetry.space_group_name_H-M   'P 1'
#
loop_
_entity.id
_entity.type
_entity.pdbx_description
1 polymer ?
#
loop_
_entity_poly.entity_id
_entity_poly.type
_entity_poly.pdbx_seq_one_letter_code
_entity_poly.pdbx_strand_id
1 'polypeptide(L)' 'MSKRETGQHKTGQNKTAKRRNGLTYAEAGVDIDAGNLMVEKIKPLVRATRRPGADG' A
#
# COMPACT_ATOMS: atom_id res chain seq x y z
N MET A 1 1.37 -22.68 50.00
CA MET A 1 1.66 -21.23 49.92
C MET A 1 3.06 -21.06 49.34
N SER A 2 3.19 -20.74 48.05
CA SER A 2 3.42 -19.36 47.53
C SER A 2 4.72 -18.79 48.11
N LYS A 3 5.80 -18.60 47.34
CA LYS A 3 5.90 -17.70 46.18
C LYS A 3 7.06 -18.14 45.27
N ARG A 4 6.80 -18.27 43.95
CA ARG A 4 7.83 -18.27 42.91
C ARG A 4 7.84 -16.86 42.32
N GLU A 5 8.83 -16.06 42.70
CA GLU A 5 9.04 -14.73 42.13
C GLU A 5 9.49 -14.89 40.67
N THR A 6 8.61 -14.45 39.78
CA THR A 6 8.83 -14.46 38.34
C THR A 6 9.84 -13.36 38.04
N GLY A 7 11.03 -13.75 37.59
CA GLY A 7 12.05 -12.83 37.10
C GLY A 7 11.45 -11.95 36.00
N GLN A 8 11.42 -10.64 36.24
CA GLN A 8 11.00 -9.67 35.26
C GLN A 8 12.00 -9.67 34.11
N HIS A 9 11.61 -10.26 32.98
CA HIS A 9 12.30 -10.06 31.70
C HIS A 9 12.17 -8.59 31.32
N LYS A 10 13.16 -7.78 31.68
CA LYS A 10 13.38 -6.47 31.08
C LYS A 10 13.94 -6.67 29.67
N THR A 11 13.09 -7.05 28.74
CA THR A 11 13.41 -6.95 27.32
C THR A 11 13.33 -5.47 26.95
N GLY A 12 14.50 -4.82 27.00
CA GLY A 12 14.72 -3.59 26.26
C GLY A 12 14.32 -3.85 24.82
N GLN A 13 13.22 -3.24 24.39
CA GLN A 13 12.81 -3.29 22.99
C GLN A 13 13.84 -2.48 22.20
N ASN A 14 14.88 -3.20 21.76
CA ASN A 14 15.75 -2.81 20.69
C ASN A 14 14.85 -2.34 19.54
N LYS A 15 14.86 -1.03 19.27
CA LYS A 15 14.23 -0.43 18.10
C LYS A 15 14.97 -0.95 16.88
N THR A 16 14.66 -2.17 16.47
CA THR A 16 15.02 -2.67 15.16
C THR A 16 14.38 -1.70 14.18
N ALA A 17 15.23 -0.84 13.61
CA ALA A 17 14.84 0.07 12.55
C ALA A 17 14.10 -0.77 11.52
N LYS A 18 12.77 -0.62 11.49
CA LYS A 18 11.89 -1.24 10.52
C LYS A 18 12.54 -0.94 9.19
N ARG A 19 13.16 -1.95 8.56
CA ARG A 19 13.71 -1.78 7.21
C ARG A 19 12.55 -1.19 6.44
N ARG A 20 12.71 0.04 5.94
CA ARG A 20 11.67 0.70 5.16
C ARG A 20 11.57 -0.14 3.90
N ASN A 21 10.71 -1.16 3.93
CA ASN A 21 10.28 -1.89 2.76
C ASN A 21 9.95 -0.83 1.71
N GLY A 22 10.41 -1.05 0.48
CA GLY A 22 10.49 -0.03 -0.57
C GLY A 22 9.25 0.86 -0.67
N LEU A 23 9.47 2.09 -1.15
CA LEU A 23 8.46 3.14 -1.27
C LEU A 23 7.09 2.55 -1.64
N THR A 24 6.11 2.77 -0.77
CA THR A 24 4.72 2.45 -1.11
C THR A 24 4.31 3.25 -2.36
N TYR A 25 3.32 2.77 -3.11
CA TYR A 25 2.79 3.49 -4.27
C TYR A 25 2.45 4.96 -3.94
N ALA A 26 1.86 5.21 -2.77
CA ALA A 26 1.56 6.55 -2.27
C ALA A 26 2.83 7.36 -1.94
N GLU A 27 3.83 6.75 -1.31
CA GLU A 27 5.13 7.42 -1.03
C GLU A 27 5.92 7.72 -2.32
N ALA A 28 5.68 6.99 -3.40
CA ALA A 28 6.20 7.29 -4.73
C ALA A 28 5.41 8.42 -5.45
N GLY A 29 4.41 9.00 -4.79
CA GLY A 29 3.56 10.07 -5.34
C GLY A 29 2.43 9.56 -6.24
N VAL A 30 2.10 8.27 -6.18
CA VAL A 30 1.03 7.68 -7.00
C VAL A 30 -0.28 7.64 -6.22
N ASP A 31 -1.31 8.24 -6.80
CA ASP A 31 -2.69 8.20 -6.31
C ASP A 31 -3.55 7.30 -7.21
N ILE A 32 -4.01 6.18 -6.64
CA ILE A 32 -4.80 5.16 -7.33
C ILE A 32 -6.21 5.67 -7.63
N ASP A 33 -6.81 6.41 -6.71
CA ASP A 33 -8.18 6.90 -6.84
C ASP A 33 -8.25 8.01 -7.89
N ALA A 34 -7.27 8.90 -7.91
CA ALA A 34 -7.11 9.89 -8.96
C ALA A 34 -6.95 9.22 -10.34
N GLY A 35 -6.17 8.14 -10.42
CA GLY A 35 -6.01 7.34 -11.63
C GLY A 35 -7.33 6.73 -12.12
N ASN A 36 -8.08 6.08 -11.23
CA ASN A 36 -9.37 5.49 -11.56
C ASN A 36 -10.38 6.55 -12.04
N LEU A 37 -10.44 7.70 -11.35
CA LEU A 37 -11.31 8.80 -11.75
C LEU A 37 -10.96 9.35 -13.14
N MET A 38 -9.66 9.47 -13.45
CA MET A 38 -9.21 9.88 -14.78
C MET A 38 -9.71 8.90 -15.84
N VAL A 39 -9.54 7.59 -15.60
CA VAL A 39 -10.00 6.54 -16.52
C VAL A 39 -11.50 6.67 -16.79
N GLU A 40 -12.33 6.80 -15.74
CA GLU A 40 -13.79 6.98 -15.92
C GLU A 40 -14.14 8.22 -16.77
N LYS A 41 -13.41 9.33 -16.58
CA LYS A 41 -13.65 10.57 -17.33
C LYS A 41 -13.32 10.42 -18.82
N ILE A 42 -12.26 9.67 -19.17
CA ILE A 42 -11.79 9.57 -20.57
C ILE A 42 -12.42 8.40 -21.35
N LYS A 43 -13.02 7.41 -20.65
CA LYS A 43 -13.67 6.24 -21.27
C LYS A 43 -14.53 6.57 -22.51
N PRO A 44 -15.45 7.57 -22.50
CA PRO A 44 -16.27 7.84 -23.68
C PRO A 44 -15.44 8.31 -24.89
N LEU A 45 -14.38 9.10 -24.65
CA LEU A 45 -13.50 9.60 -25.70
C LEU A 45 -12.68 8.46 -26.32
N VAL A 46 -12.13 7.58 -25.48
CA VAL A 46 -11.37 6.40 -25.95
C VAL A 46 -12.28 5.45 -26.75
N ARG A 47 -13.52 5.24 -26.30
CA ARG A 47 -14.50 4.42 -27.02
C ARG A 47 -14.85 4.97 -28.41
N ALA A 48 -14.87 6.29 -28.57
CA ALA A 48 -15.18 6.92 -29.86
C ALA A 48 -14.11 6.62 -30.93
N THR A 49 -12.87 6.37 -30.53
CA THR A 49 -11.74 6.10 -31.43
C THR A 49 -11.31 4.64 -31.47
N ARG A 50 -12.10 3.73 -30.89
CA ARG A 50 -11.74 2.32 -30.78
C ARG A 50 -11.68 1.65 -32.17
N ARG A 51 -10.67 0.79 -32.36
CA ARG A 51 -10.54 -0.10 -33.53
C ARG A 51 -11.04 -1.50 -33.17
N PRO A 52 -11.61 -2.27 -34.12
CA PRO A 52 -11.95 -3.68 -33.86
C PRO A 52 -10.77 -4.45 -33.26
N GLY A 53 -11.03 -5.20 -32.18
CA GLY A 53 -10.03 -6.00 -31.46
C GLY A 53 -9.32 -5.31 -30.28
N ALA A 54 -9.68 -4.07 -29.93
CA ALA A 54 -8.99 -3.30 -28.87
C ALA A 54 -9.56 -3.45 -27.44
N ASP A 55 -10.60 -4.28 -27.22
CA ASP A 55 -11.30 -4.41 -25.92
C ASP A 55 -10.86 -5.65 -25.11
N GLY A 56 -9.55 -5.96 -25.14
CA GLY A 56 -8.95 -7.11 -24.44
C GLY A 56 -8.89 -6.99 -22.93
#